data_AF-A0A838WGB6-F1
#
_entry.id   AF-A0A838WGB6-F1
#
_cell.length_a   1.000
_cell.length_b   1.000
_cell.length_c   1.000
_cell.angle_alpha   90.00
_cell.angle_beta   90.00
_cell.angle_gamma   90.00
#
_symmetry.space_group_name_H-M   'P 1'
#
loop_
_entity.id
_entity.type
_entity.pdbx_description
1 polymer ?
#
loop_
_entity_poly.entity_id
_entity_poly.type
_entity_poly.pdbx_seq_one_letter_code
_entity_poly.pdbx_strand_id
1 'polypeptide(L)'
;GWPEKTQDLDTYYPTTTLVTGFDIIFFWVARMTMMAGHFTGKMPFQTVYIHGLVRDENNKKMSKSANNGIDPLLLIDKYGTDALRYTLVKEVVGAGQDIRLEYDRKKDESVSV
;
A
#
# COMPACT_ATOMS: atom_id res chain seq x y z
N GLY A 1 -17.80 16.45 -5.81
CA GLY A 1 -16.95 15.44 -6.48
C GLY A 1 -17.83 14.72 -7.46
N TRP A 2 -17.59 13.45 -7.81
CA TRP A 2 -18.70 12.66 -8.36
C TRP A 2 -19.80 12.53 -7.27
N PRO A 3 -21.11 12.66 -7.58
CA PRO A 3 -21.73 12.66 -8.91
C PRO A 3 -21.81 14.02 -9.62
N GLU A 4 -21.42 15.11 -8.97
CA GLU A 4 -21.43 16.44 -9.59
C GLU A 4 -20.35 16.59 -10.69
N LYS A 5 -20.62 17.42 -11.70
CA LYS A 5 -19.66 17.78 -12.74
C LYS A 5 -18.69 18.85 -12.25
N THR A 6 -17.84 18.49 -11.29
CA THR A 6 -16.82 19.40 -10.73
C THR A 6 -15.59 19.48 -11.63
N GLN A 7 -14.86 20.60 -11.59
CA GLN A 7 -13.61 20.80 -12.31
C GLN A 7 -12.55 19.74 -11.97
N ASP A 8 -12.43 19.34 -10.71
CA ASP A 8 -11.48 18.29 -10.29
C ASP A 8 -11.76 16.94 -10.96
N LEU A 9 -13.05 16.59 -11.10
CA LEU A 9 -13.45 15.35 -11.77
C LEU A 9 -13.07 15.39 -13.25
N ASP A 10 -13.25 16.51 -13.92
CA ASP A 10 -12.87 16.65 -15.33
C ASP A 10 -11.34 16.67 -15.52
N THR A 11 -10.61 17.23 -14.55
CA THR A 11 -9.15 17.40 -14.63
C THR A 11 -8.39 16.12 -14.29
N TYR A 12 -8.80 15.40 -13.25
CA TYR A 12 -8.00 14.32 -12.65
C TYR A 12 -8.53 12.90 -12.90
N TYR A 13 -9.72 12.75 -13.51
CA TYR A 13 -10.29 11.45 -13.83
C TYR A 13 -10.26 11.15 -15.33
N PRO A 14 -9.77 9.98 -15.77
CA PRO A 14 -9.23 8.86 -14.97
C PRO A 14 -7.87 9.11 -14.30
N THR A 15 -7.66 8.50 -13.13
CA THR A 15 -6.38 8.55 -12.41
C THR A 15 -5.27 7.85 -13.20
N THR A 16 -4.02 8.32 -13.11
CA THR A 16 -2.91 7.66 -13.82
C THR A 16 -2.54 6.30 -13.20
N THR A 17 -2.30 6.25 -11.89
CA THR A 17 -1.80 5.03 -11.23
C THR A 17 -2.54 4.74 -9.92
N LEU A 18 -3.01 3.51 -9.76
CA LEU A 18 -3.47 2.96 -8.49
C LEU A 18 -2.37 2.08 -7.90
N VAL A 19 -1.89 2.41 -6.69
CA VAL A 19 -0.90 1.62 -5.94
C VAL A 19 -1.60 0.87 -4.83
N THR A 20 -1.48 -0.46 -4.79
CA THR A 20 -2.14 -1.27 -3.75
C THR A 20 -1.48 -2.64 -3.55
N GLY A 21 -1.74 -3.25 -2.40
CA GLY A 21 -1.42 -4.65 -2.14
C GLY A 21 -2.32 -5.61 -2.92
N PHE A 22 -1.82 -6.82 -3.21
CA PHE A 22 -2.57 -7.84 -3.95
C PHE A 22 -3.77 -8.43 -3.19
N ASP A 23 -3.81 -8.28 -1.87
CA ASP A 23 -4.81 -8.86 -0.98
C ASP A 23 -6.21 -8.26 -1.15
N ILE A 24 -6.33 -7.09 -1.77
CA ILE A 24 -7.61 -6.41 -2.03
C ILE A 24 -7.92 -6.22 -3.52
N ILE A 25 -7.28 -6.95 -4.44
CA ILE A 25 -7.55 -6.86 -5.89
C ILE A 25 -9.04 -7.07 -6.19
N PHE A 26 -9.65 -8.13 -5.66
CA PHE A 26 -11.07 -8.43 -5.92
C PHE A 26 -12.03 -7.52 -5.15
N PHE A 27 -11.66 -7.10 -3.95
CA PHE A 27 -12.53 -6.32 -3.08
C PHE A 27 -12.48 -4.82 -3.36
N TRP A 28 -11.41 -4.34 -3.99
CA TRP A 28 -11.19 -2.93 -4.26
C TRP A 28 -11.01 -2.66 -5.75
N VAL A 29 -9.90 -3.11 -6.36
CA VAL A 29 -9.54 -2.81 -7.75
C VAL A 29 -10.65 -3.22 -8.72
N ALA A 30 -11.13 -4.46 -8.61
CA ALA A 30 -12.20 -4.96 -9.47
C ALA A 30 -13.52 -4.20 -9.24
N ARG A 31 -13.85 -3.85 -7.99
CA ARG A 31 -15.08 -3.10 -7.67
C ARG A 31 -15.04 -1.68 -8.21
N MET A 32 -13.90 -1.00 -8.09
CA MET A 32 -13.69 0.32 -8.70
C MET A 32 -13.88 0.25 -10.21
N THR A 33 -13.27 -0.73 -10.88
CA THR A 33 -13.41 -0.92 -12.33
C THR A 33 -14.86 -1.13 -12.74
N MET A 34 -15.60 -2.00 -12.05
CA MET A 34 -17.01 -2.27 -12.36
C MET A 34 -17.89 -1.02 -12.16
N MET A 35 -17.77 -0.33 -11.03
CA MET A 35 -18.57 0.85 -10.72
C MET A 35 -18.23 2.02 -11.65
N ALA A 36 -16.95 2.25 -11.92
CA ALA A 36 -16.50 3.27 -12.87
C ALA A 36 -17.02 3.00 -14.29
N GLY A 37 -16.94 1.74 -14.74
CA GLY A 37 -17.50 1.32 -16.02
C GLY A 37 -19.02 1.56 -16.07
N HIS A 38 -19.74 1.24 -14.99
CA HIS A 38 -21.20 1.45 -14.92
C HIS A 38 -21.60 2.93 -14.93
N PHE A 39 -20.96 3.78 -14.11
CA PHE A 39 -21.38 5.18 -13.92
C PHE A 39 -20.78 6.16 -14.92
N THR A 40 -19.60 5.86 -15.47
CA THR A 40 -18.86 6.82 -16.30
C THR A 40 -18.51 6.28 -17.69
N GLY A 41 -18.63 4.96 -17.91
CA GLY A 41 -18.17 4.30 -19.14
C GLY A 41 -16.65 4.30 -19.31
N LYS A 42 -15.88 4.71 -18.30
CA LYS A 42 -14.43 4.85 -18.34
C LYS A 42 -13.76 3.89 -17.36
N MET A 43 -12.53 3.49 -17.69
CA MET A 43 -11.64 2.86 -16.71
C MET A 43 -11.21 3.91 -15.67
N PRO A 44 -11.26 3.59 -14.36
CA PRO A 44 -10.96 4.58 -13.31
C PRO A 44 -9.48 4.92 -13.16
N PHE A 45 -8.60 4.04 -13.66
CA PHE A 45 -7.15 4.21 -13.62
C PHE A 45 -6.51 3.65 -14.89
N GLN A 46 -5.39 4.24 -15.31
CA GLN A 46 -4.62 3.78 -16.49
C GLN A 46 -3.66 2.64 -16.15
N THR A 47 -3.08 2.63 -14.95
CA THR A 47 -2.12 1.63 -14.49
C THR A 47 -2.42 1.20 -13.07
N VAL A 48 -2.24 -0.09 -12.77
CA VAL A 48 -2.29 -0.63 -11.41
C VAL A 48 -0.92 -1.18 -11.06
N TYR A 49 -0.29 -0.60 -10.03
CA TYR A 49 0.95 -1.08 -9.46
C TYR A 49 0.65 -1.92 -8.21
N ILE A 50 0.95 -3.21 -8.30
CA ILE A 50 0.73 -4.16 -7.22
C ILE A 50 2.03 -4.40 -6.47
N HIS A 51 2.06 -3.98 -5.20
CA HIS A 51 3.15 -4.30 -4.29
C HIS A 51 2.80 -5.52 -3.44
N GLY A 52 3.82 -6.18 -2.88
CA GLY A 52 3.62 -7.24 -1.90
C GLY A 52 3.18 -6.70 -0.54
N LEU A 53 3.04 -7.60 0.42
CA LEU A 53 2.64 -7.29 1.78
C LEU A 53 3.86 -7.21 2.68
N VAL A 54 3.78 -6.37 3.70
CA VAL A 54 4.80 -6.36 4.75
C VAL A 54 4.49 -7.47 5.75
N ARG A 55 5.49 -8.30 6.03
CA ARG A 55 5.47 -9.42 6.95
C ARG A 55 6.30 -9.09 8.18
N ASP A 56 5.85 -9.63 9.31
CA ASP A 56 6.53 -9.52 10.58
C ASP A 56 7.80 -10.39 10.63
N GLU A 57 8.50 -10.33 11.76
CA GLU A 57 9.72 -11.08 12.03
C GLU A 57 9.52 -12.62 11.94
N ASN A 58 8.27 -13.09 12.06
CA ASN A 58 7.85 -14.49 11.98
C ASN A 58 7.26 -14.86 10.61
N ASN A 59 7.47 -14.02 9.57
CA ASN A 59 6.94 -14.20 8.21
C ASN A 59 5.40 -14.22 8.11
N LYS A 60 4.68 -13.70 9.10
CA LYS A 60 3.23 -13.55 9.04
C LYS A 60 2.86 -12.19 8.46
N LYS A 61 1.85 -12.14 7.61
CA LYS A 61 1.25 -10.88 7.13
C LYS A 61 0.95 -9.98 8.33
N MET A 62 1.40 -8.73 8.29
CA MET A 62 1.01 -7.76 9.31
C MET A 62 -0.49 -7.44 9.18
N SER A 63 -1.21 -7.61 10.28
CA SER A 63 -2.63 -7.27 10.37
C SER A 63 -3.04 -6.99 11.81
N LYS A 64 -4.09 -6.18 11.98
CA LYS A 64 -4.66 -5.91 13.31
C LYS A 64 -5.22 -7.18 13.95
N SER A 65 -5.83 -8.08 13.18
CA SER A 65 -6.41 -9.33 13.68
C SER A 65 -5.35 -10.31 14.19
N ALA A 66 -4.17 -10.36 13.56
CA ALA A 66 -3.05 -11.15 14.04
C ALA A 66 -2.27 -10.47 15.18
N ASN A 67 -2.63 -9.22 15.53
CA ASN A 67 -1.97 -8.40 16.54
C ASN A 67 -0.44 -8.36 16.41
N ASN A 68 0.05 -8.30 15.16
CA ASN A 68 1.48 -8.35 14.82
C ASN A 68 1.95 -7.11 14.05
N GLY A 69 1.12 -6.05 14.03
CA GLY A 69 1.53 -4.76 13.47
C GLY A 69 2.77 -4.23 14.18
N ILE A 70 3.65 -3.61 13.41
CA ILE A 70 4.81 -2.87 13.90
C ILE A 70 4.47 -1.40 13.73
N ASP A 71 4.59 -0.62 14.81
CA ASP A 71 4.31 0.81 14.75
C ASP A 71 5.44 1.52 13.99
N PRO A 72 5.18 2.13 12.82
CA PRO A 72 6.21 2.82 12.06
C PRO A 72 6.81 4.00 12.83
N LEU A 73 6.10 4.60 13.80
CA LEU A 73 6.61 5.73 14.57
C LEU A 73 7.80 5.35 15.44
N LEU A 74 7.82 4.13 15.99
CA LEU A 74 8.96 3.63 16.78
C LEU A 74 10.24 3.56 15.94
N LEU A 75 10.11 3.17 14.67
CA LEU A 75 11.21 3.11 13.71
C LEU A 75 11.61 4.49 13.21
N ILE A 76 10.64 5.40 13.02
CA ILE A 76 10.90 6.79 12.64
C ILE A 76 11.67 7.52 13.74
N ASP A 77 11.28 7.36 14.99
CA ASP A 77 11.93 8.02 16.13
C ASP A 77 13.37 7.52 16.33
N LYS A 78 13.65 6.27 15.98
CA LYS A 78 14.97 5.65 16.15
C LYS A 78 15.91 5.87 14.97
N TYR A 79 15.43 5.69 13.74
CA TYR A 79 16.25 5.67 12.52
C TYR A 79 15.98 6.86 11.58
N GLY A 80 14.88 7.58 11.79
CA GLY A 80 14.44 8.67 10.92
C GLY A 80 13.47 8.22 9.82
N THR A 81 12.63 9.15 9.38
CA THR A 81 11.62 8.94 8.32
C THR A 81 12.23 8.46 7.01
N ASP A 82 13.38 9.02 6.63
CA ASP A 82 14.04 8.69 5.37
C ASP A 82 14.61 7.28 5.38
N ALA A 83 15.17 6.82 6.50
CA ALA A 83 15.66 5.45 6.64
C ALA A 83 14.51 4.45 6.44
N LEU A 84 13.39 4.62 7.14
CA LEU A 84 12.23 3.74 7.00
C LEU A 84 11.68 3.73 5.56
N ARG A 85 11.51 4.91 4.95
CA ARG A 85 11.01 5.01 3.57
C ARG A 85 11.96 4.34 2.57
N TYR A 86 13.26 4.58 2.71
CA TYR A 86 14.27 4.01 1.83
C TYR A 86 14.28 2.48 1.94
N THR A 87 14.27 1.94 3.16
CA THR A 87 14.16 0.49 3.39
C THR A 87 12.90 -0.08 2.74
N LEU A 88 11.72 0.49 3.00
CA LEU A 88 10.48 -0.03 2.42
C LEU A 88 10.52 -0.01 0.89
N VAL A 89 10.98 1.09 0.27
CA VAL A 89 11.06 1.18 -1.19
C VAL A 89 12.08 0.19 -1.77
N LYS A 90 13.24 0.03 -1.12
CA LYS A 90 14.30 -0.91 -1.53
C LYS A 90 13.82 -2.35 -1.48
N GLU A 91 13.08 -2.73 -0.45
CA GLU A 91 12.57 -4.11 -0.30
C GLU A 91 11.36 -4.40 -1.23
N VAL A 92 10.64 -3.37 -1.69
CA VAL A 92 9.54 -3.51 -2.69
C VAL A 92 10.05 -3.75 -4.13
N VAL A 93 11.36 -3.66 -4.40
CA VAL A 93 11.92 -3.64 -5.77
C VAL A 93 11.55 -4.88 -6.60
N GLY A 94 11.16 -6.01 -5.99
CA GLY A 94 10.48 -7.10 -6.69
C GLY A 94 8.96 -6.88 -6.73
N ALA A 95 8.40 -6.42 -7.84
CA ALA A 95 6.95 -6.24 -7.99
C ALA A 95 6.17 -7.48 -7.52
N GLY A 96 5.32 -7.30 -6.49
CA GLY A 96 4.52 -8.38 -5.89
C GLY A 96 5.24 -9.28 -4.87
N GLN A 97 6.54 -9.07 -4.59
CA GLN A 97 7.22 -9.78 -3.50
C GLN A 97 6.90 -9.17 -2.15
N ASP A 98 6.63 -10.04 -1.17
CA ASP A 98 6.41 -9.63 0.20
C ASP A 98 7.72 -9.15 0.84
N ILE A 99 7.61 -8.09 1.64
CA ILE A 99 8.72 -7.53 2.40
C ILE A 99 8.72 -8.20 3.77
N ARG A 100 9.86 -8.73 4.20
CA ARG A 100 10.03 -9.15 5.59
C ARG A 100 10.71 -8.05 6.37
N LEU A 101 10.07 -7.57 7.44
CA LEU A 101 10.68 -6.62 8.35
C LEU A 101 11.24 -7.38 9.56
N GLU A 102 12.56 -7.43 9.69
CA GLU A 102 13.20 -8.04 10.85
C GLU A 102 13.12 -7.07 12.02
N TYR A 103 12.18 -7.29 12.94
CA TYR A 103 11.90 -6.40 14.07
C TYR A 103 12.03 -7.11 15.42
N ASP A 104 12.88 -6.59 16.30
CA ASP A 104 12.98 -7.00 17.70
C ASP A 104 11.97 -6.21 18.54
N ARG A 105 10.85 -6.86 18.86
CA ARG A 105 9.76 -6.30 19.68
C ARG A 105 10.16 -5.95 21.11
N LYS A 106 11.30 -6.44 21.63
CA LYS A 106 11.75 -6.11 22.99
C LYS A 106 12.56 -4.82 23.03
N LYS A 107 13.22 -4.48 21.92
CA LYS A 107 14.10 -3.32 21.81
C LYS A 107 13.52 -2.21 20.95
N ASP A 108 12.44 -2.50 20.23
CA ASP A 108 11.89 -1.65 19.18
C ASP A 108 12.96 -1.29 18.15
N GLU A 109 13.60 -2.32 17.61
CA GLU A 109 14.71 -2.21 16.66
C GLU A 109 14.42 -3.03 15.41
N SER A 110 14.82 -2.52 14.26
CA SER A 110 14.84 -3.30 13.03
C SER A 110 16.24 -3.32 12.46
N VAL A 111 16.73 -4.51 12.09
CA VAL A 111 18.01 -4.64 11.38
C VAL A 111 17.86 -4.22 9.91
N SER A 112 16.63 -4.22 9.41
CA SER A 112 16.28 -3.85 8.04
C SER A 112 16.28 -2.33 7.81
N VAL A 113 16.08 -1.53 8.87
CA VAL A 113 15.99 -0.06 8.84
C VAL A 113 17.27 0.56 9.36
#